data_AF-A0A6A6LRC0-F1
#
_entry.id   AF-A0A6A6LRC0-F1
#
_cell.length_a   1.000
_cell.length_b   1.000
_cell.length_c   1.000
_cell.angle_alpha   90.00
_cell.angle_beta   90.00
_cell.angle_gamma   90.00
#
_symmetry.space_group_name_H-M   'P 1'
#
loop_
_entity.id
_entity.type
_entity.pdbx_description
1 polymer ?
#
loop_
_entity_poly.entity_id
_entity_poly.type
_entity_poly.pdbx_seq_one_letter_code
_entity_poly.pdbx_strand_id
1 'polypeptide(L)'
;MENDPLRQQIAAMKQSLLNEGTVESHFFHMEQHQSSKDPNILEREIGLLYTNSMNITNNIEQQLENRPVDFTAITELVQQLRVMSARLGTKKVMERVLALLACCHERHVQRSKLSLPVLKLELETLKARLDSYFQGTLDSNFDNMEELQGPDNPNFVEEVISVFFTRSSNNINNIEQQLENSPVNFAAIERVVHQLRGGGAGIGAPKVRDKAAALLNNCMACNVEGCKASLEELKLEMETLKGKLQPYFQLVREARPANGAVPPQ
;
A
#
# COMPACT_ATOMS: atom_id res chain seq x y z
N MET A 1 -23.97 18.42 -1.85
CA MET A 1 -23.57 17.15 -1.18
C MET A 1 -23.16 16.19 -2.29
N GLU A 2 -21.96 16.38 -2.84
CA GLU A 2 -21.56 15.71 -4.07
C GLU A 2 -20.87 14.38 -3.79
N ASN A 3 -21.46 13.34 -4.38
CA ASN A 3 -20.90 12.02 -4.51
C ASN A 3 -19.67 12.09 -5.42
N ASP A 4 -18.47 12.16 -4.83
CA ASP A 4 -17.19 12.02 -5.54
C ASP A 4 -17.11 10.58 -6.12
N PRO A 5 -17.06 10.41 -7.46
CA PRO A 5 -16.99 9.10 -8.11
C PRO A 5 -15.83 8.24 -7.63
N LEU A 6 -14.71 8.86 -7.21
CA LEU A 6 -13.56 8.15 -6.66
C LEU A 6 -13.84 7.63 -5.25
N ARG A 7 -14.51 8.44 -4.40
CA ARG A 7 -14.98 7.98 -3.08
C ARG A 7 -16.01 6.88 -3.21
N GLN A 8 -16.90 6.96 -4.19
CA GLN A 8 -17.85 5.89 -4.49
C GLN A 8 -17.15 4.62 -4.97
N GLN A 9 -16.12 4.75 -5.81
CA GLN A 9 -15.35 3.60 -6.30
C GLN A 9 -14.55 2.94 -5.18
N ILE A 10 -13.88 3.72 -4.32
CA ILE A 10 -13.17 3.22 -3.13
C ILE A 10 -14.17 2.58 -2.15
N ALA A 11 -15.31 3.22 -1.90
CA ALA A 11 -16.36 2.66 -1.04
C ALA A 11 -16.94 1.37 -1.63
N ALA A 12 -17.16 1.30 -2.94
CA ALA A 12 -17.63 0.11 -3.63
C ALA A 12 -16.60 -1.04 -3.58
N MET A 13 -15.31 -0.72 -3.72
CA MET A 13 -14.22 -1.70 -3.58
C MET A 13 -14.11 -2.20 -2.13
N LYS A 14 -14.15 -1.31 -1.13
CA LYS A 14 -14.19 -1.69 0.30
C LYS A 14 -15.41 -2.57 0.60
N GLN A 15 -16.57 -2.20 0.07
CA GLN A 15 -17.80 -2.96 0.25
C GLN A 15 -17.73 -4.32 -0.46
N SER A 16 -17.12 -4.42 -1.65
CA SER A 16 -16.87 -5.69 -2.34
C SER A 16 -15.94 -6.59 -1.53
N LEU A 17 -14.85 -6.05 -0.98
CA LEU A 17 -13.93 -6.81 -0.12
C LEU A 17 -14.62 -7.37 1.13
N LEU A 18 -15.54 -6.62 1.74
CA LEU A 18 -16.37 -7.04 2.87
C LEU A 18 -17.43 -8.07 2.48
N ASN A 19 -18.22 -7.79 1.44
CA ASN A 19 -19.33 -8.63 0.99
C ASN A 19 -18.84 -10.00 0.52
N GLU A 20 -17.69 -10.02 -0.16
CA GLU A 20 -17.05 -11.25 -0.61
C GLU A 20 -16.32 -11.99 0.53
N GLY A 21 -16.21 -11.40 1.73
CA GLY A 21 -15.50 -11.99 2.86
C GLY A 21 -13.99 -12.13 2.65
N THR A 22 -13.41 -11.30 1.76
CA THR A 22 -11.97 -11.27 1.50
C THR A 22 -11.21 -10.75 2.72
N VAL A 23 -11.73 -9.68 3.33
CA VAL A 23 -11.25 -9.12 4.61
C VAL A 23 -12.43 -8.73 5.49
N GLU A 24 -12.20 -8.64 6.80
CA GLU A 24 -13.18 -8.22 7.81
C GLU A 24 -13.13 -6.71 8.06
N SER A 25 -14.14 -6.18 8.76
CA SER A 25 -14.19 -4.77 9.15
C SER A 25 -12.96 -4.32 9.93
N HIS A 26 -12.33 -5.23 10.69
CA HIS A 26 -11.07 -5.01 11.40
C HIS A 26 -9.95 -4.48 10.48
N PHE A 27 -9.85 -4.99 9.26
CA PHE A 27 -8.84 -4.57 8.27
C PHE A 27 -8.93 -3.06 8.00
N PHE A 28 -10.15 -2.52 7.90
CA PHE A 28 -10.36 -1.09 7.67
C PHE A 28 -10.23 -0.24 8.93
N HIS A 29 -10.39 -0.83 10.13
CA HIS A 29 -10.07 -0.14 11.38
C HIS A 29 -8.56 0.03 11.53
N MET A 30 -7.76 -0.98 11.14
CA MET A 30 -6.30 -0.86 11.08
C MET A 30 -5.85 0.22 10.09
N GLU A 31 -6.56 0.37 8.97
CA GLU A 31 -6.33 1.46 8.01
C GLU A 31 -6.65 2.84 8.61
N GLN A 32 -7.75 2.97 9.36
CA GLN A 32 -8.22 4.26 9.89
C GLN A 32 -7.51 4.71 11.18
N HIS A 33 -6.97 3.78 11.96
CA HIS A 33 -6.37 4.04 13.28
C HIS A 33 -4.84 3.82 13.30
N GLN A 34 -4.17 4.10 12.18
CA GLN A 34 -2.72 4.18 12.14
C GLN A 34 -2.24 5.31 13.09
N SER A 35 -1.35 4.98 14.01
CA SER A 35 -0.89 5.92 15.04
C SER A 35 0.45 6.54 14.68
N SER A 36 0.83 7.66 15.29
CA SER A 36 2.16 8.25 15.09
C SER A 36 3.32 7.33 15.49
N LYS A 37 3.06 6.28 16.29
CA LYS A 37 4.04 5.27 16.70
C LYS A 37 4.15 4.10 15.73
N ASP A 38 3.13 3.87 14.91
CA ASP A 38 3.09 2.79 13.92
C ASP A 38 2.18 3.20 12.75
N PRO A 39 2.65 4.13 11.90
CA PRO A 39 1.84 4.73 10.85
C PRO A 39 1.53 3.76 9.71
N ASN A 40 2.15 2.59 9.70
CA ASN A 40 2.25 1.70 8.53
C ASN A 40 1.89 0.25 8.87
N ILE A 41 1.14 0.07 9.96
CA ILE A 41 0.85 -1.24 10.55
C ILE A 41 0.14 -2.18 9.55
N LEU A 42 -0.73 -1.63 8.71
CA LEU A 42 -1.50 -2.41 7.74
C LEU A 42 -0.60 -2.93 6.62
N GLU A 43 0.18 -2.03 6.02
CA GLU A 43 1.12 -2.34 4.94
C GLU A 43 2.19 -3.32 5.40
N ARG A 44 2.70 -3.17 6.63
CA ARG A 44 3.65 -4.11 7.23
C ARG A 44 3.03 -5.50 7.39
N GLU A 45 1.83 -5.60 7.92
CA GLU A 45 1.16 -6.90 8.12
C GLU A 45 0.83 -7.57 6.78
N ILE A 46 0.44 -6.81 5.75
CA ILE A 46 0.24 -7.32 4.38
C ILE A 46 1.56 -7.85 3.80
N GLY A 47 2.64 -7.08 3.89
CA GLY A 47 3.96 -7.49 3.41
C GLY A 47 4.49 -8.76 4.11
N LEU A 48 4.28 -8.84 5.42
CA LEU A 48 4.59 -10.05 6.21
C LEU A 48 3.75 -11.24 5.75
N LEU A 49 2.44 -11.07 5.54
CA LEU A 49 1.59 -12.12 5.02
C LEU A 49 2.09 -12.61 3.66
N TYR A 50 2.44 -11.71 2.74
CA TYR A 50 2.82 -12.07 1.38
C TYR A 50 4.08 -12.93 1.35
N THR A 51 5.11 -12.48 2.07
CA THR A 51 6.42 -13.13 2.13
C THR A 51 6.33 -14.45 2.90
N ASN A 52 5.72 -14.42 4.09
CA ASN A 52 5.69 -15.60 4.95
C ASN A 52 4.72 -16.66 4.44
N SER A 53 3.57 -16.30 3.84
CA SER A 53 2.63 -17.29 3.31
C SER A 53 3.23 -18.14 2.19
N MET A 54 4.06 -17.55 1.33
CA MET A 54 4.75 -18.28 0.26
C MET A 54 5.76 -19.26 0.85
N ASN A 55 6.61 -18.79 1.77
CA ASN A 55 7.59 -19.65 2.45
C ASN A 55 6.91 -20.78 3.25
N ILE A 56 5.87 -20.44 4.01
CA ILE A 56 5.09 -21.40 4.81
C ILE A 56 4.45 -22.46 3.91
N THR A 57 3.75 -22.06 2.85
CA THR A 57 3.04 -23.02 1.99
C THR A 57 4.00 -23.94 1.22
N ASN A 58 5.16 -23.43 0.78
CA ASN A 58 6.21 -24.24 0.17
C ASN A 58 6.84 -25.22 1.17
N ASN A 59 7.10 -24.77 2.40
CA ASN A 59 7.63 -25.64 3.45
C ASN A 59 6.62 -26.75 3.83
N ILE A 60 5.33 -26.41 3.95
CA ILE A 60 4.28 -27.41 4.20
C ILE A 60 4.24 -28.44 3.06
N GLU A 61 4.32 -27.99 1.81
CA GLU A 61 4.33 -28.86 0.64
C GLU A 61 5.51 -29.84 0.67
N GLN A 62 6.73 -29.36 0.95
CA GLN A 62 7.91 -30.20 1.10
C GLN A 62 7.74 -31.21 2.24
N GLN A 63 7.22 -30.77 3.40
CA GLN A 63 7.00 -31.64 4.56
C GLN A 63 5.96 -32.74 4.28
N LEU A 64 4.96 -32.48 3.43
CA LEU A 64 3.97 -33.47 3.02
C LEU A 64 4.51 -34.53 2.04
N GLU A 65 5.66 -34.27 1.39
CA GLU A 65 6.36 -35.24 0.56
C GLU A 65 7.34 -36.12 1.34
N ASN A 66 7.73 -35.70 2.55
CA ASN A 66 8.63 -36.47 3.40
C ASN A 66 8.03 -37.80 3.87
N ARG A 67 8.88 -38.80 4.08
CA ARG A 67 8.50 -40.09 4.69
C ARG A 67 9.45 -40.41 5.86
N PRO A 68 8.98 -40.36 7.13
CA PRO A 68 7.62 -40.02 7.57
C PRO A 68 7.30 -38.52 7.44
N VAL A 69 6.01 -38.18 7.34
CA VAL A 69 5.53 -36.79 7.36
C VAL A 69 5.61 -36.22 8.77
N ASP A 70 6.23 -35.06 8.93
CA ASP A 70 6.29 -34.34 10.21
C ASP A 70 5.08 -33.41 10.38
N PHE A 71 4.00 -33.94 10.94
CA PHE A 71 2.79 -33.16 11.22
C PHE A 71 2.98 -32.11 12.32
N THR A 72 3.99 -32.24 13.18
CA THR A 72 4.27 -31.24 14.21
C THR A 72 4.80 -29.98 13.54
N ALA A 73 5.82 -30.12 12.69
CA ALA A 73 6.38 -29.02 11.91
C ALA A 73 5.33 -28.36 11.00
N ILE A 74 4.48 -29.15 10.33
CA ILE A 74 3.39 -28.62 9.51
C ILE A 74 2.41 -27.82 10.37
N THR A 75 2.01 -28.33 11.54
CA THR A 75 1.05 -27.64 12.41
C THR A 75 1.58 -26.30 12.88
N GLU A 76 2.86 -26.21 13.22
CA GLU A 76 3.51 -24.95 13.59
C GLU A 76 3.49 -23.92 12.45
N LEU A 77 3.80 -24.35 11.24
CA LEU A 77 3.75 -23.49 10.04
C LEU A 77 2.33 -22.99 9.76
N VAL A 78 1.33 -23.86 9.82
CA VAL A 78 -0.07 -23.47 9.60
C VAL A 78 -0.57 -22.55 10.73
N GLN A 79 -0.08 -22.75 11.96
CA GLN A 79 -0.40 -21.88 13.10
C GLN A 79 0.20 -20.47 12.96
N GLN A 80 1.39 -20.32 12.37
CA GLN A 80 1.94 -19.01 12.02
C GLN A 80 1.05 -18.28 11.00
N LEU A 81 0.61 -18.99 9.95
CA LEU A 81 -0.30 -18.44 8.96
C LEU A 81 -1.65 -18.04 9.55
N ARG A 82 -2.14 -18.80 10.55
CA ARG A 82 -3.34 -18.45 11.32
C ARG A 82 -3.21 -17.11 12.03
N VAL A 83 -2.08 -16.86 12.70
CA VAL A 83 -1.85 -15.61 13.43
C VAL A 83 -1.85 -14.42 12.47
N MET A 84 -1.15 -14.51 11.33
CA MET A 84 -1.12 -13.44 10.33
C MET A 84 -2.51 -13.20 9.71
N SER A 85 -3.24 -14.28 9.40
CA SER A 85 -4.60 -14.21 8.87
C SER A 85 -5.57 -13.55 9.86
N ALA A 86 -5.40 -13.82 11.16
CA ALA A 86 -6.21 -13.19 12.22
C ALA A 86 -5.91 -11.70 12.34
N ARG A 87 -4.62 -11.31 12.29
CA ARG A 87 -4.22 -9.90 12.35
C ARG A 87 -4.78 -9.10 11.20
N LEU A 88 -4.80 -9.63 9.98
CA LEU A 88 -5.38 -8.92 8.84
C LEU A 88 -6.91 -9.11 8.71
N GLY A 89 -7.53 -9.98 9.52
CA GLY A 89 -8.95 -10.28 9.38
C GLY A 89 -9.29 -10.93 8.03
N THR A 90 -8.44 -11.79 7.50
CA THR A 90 -8.63 -12.42 6.18
C THR A 90 -9.52 -13.65 6.30
N LYS A 91 -10.84 -13.45 6.36
CA LYS A 91 -11.81 -14.50 6.71
C LYS A 91 -11.71 -15.76 5.84
N LYS A 92 -11.73 -15.65 4.51
CA LYS A 92 -11.63 -16.81 3.61
C LYS A 92 -10.32 -17.58 3.77
N VAL A 93 -9.20 -16.87 3.90
CA VAL A 93 -7.90 -17.50 4.16
C VAL A 93 -7.92 -18.21 5.52
N MET A 94 -8.49 -17.58 6.55
CA MET A 94 -8.65 -18.17 7.88
C MET A 94 -9.45 -19.48 7.83
N GLU A 95 -10.56 -19.53 7.09
CA GLU A 95 -11.35 -20.75 6.91
C GLU A 95 -10.52 -21.89 6.30
N ARG A 96 -9.69 -21.60 5.30
CA ARG A 96 -8.80 -22.61 4.70
C ARG A 96 -7.66 -23.03 5.63
N VAL A 97 -7.09 -22.09 6.39
CA VAL A 97 -6.07 -22.38 7.40
C VAL A 97 -6.62 -23.32 8.47
N LEU A 98 -7.84 -23.08 8.95
CA LEU A 98 -8.51 -23.94 9.93
C LEU A 98 -8.82 -25.33 9.36
N ALA A 99 -9.25 -25.41 8.10
CA ALA A 99 -9.46 -26.69 7.43
C ALA A 99 -8.16 -27.50 7.32
N LEU A 100 -7.04 -26.86 6.97
CA LEU A 100 -5.74 -27.51 6.90
C LEU A 100 -5.25 -27.95 8.29
N LEU A 101 -5.44 -27.13 9.33
CA LEU A 101 -5.13 -27.50 10.72
C LEU A 101 -5.90 -28.76 11.16
N ALA A 102 -7.20 -28.84 10.86
CA ALA A 102 -8.01 -30.01 11.17
C ALA A 102 -7.42 -31.28 10.52
N CYS A 103 -7.02 -31.19 9.24
CA CYS A 103 -6.38 -32.31 8.54
C CYS A 103 -5.05 -32.75 9.19
N CYS A 104 -4.27 -31.78 9.72
CA CYS A 104 -3.01 -32.04 10.39
C CYS A 104 -3.19 -32.71 11.75
N HIS A 105 -4.20 -32.29 12.53
CA HIS A 105 -4.54 -32.93 13.81
C HIS A 105 -5.03 -34.38 13.61
N GLU A 106 -5.79 -34.63 12.54
CA GLU A 106 -6.20 -35.99 12.13
C GLU A 106 -5.04 -36.81 11.54
N ARG A 107 -3.86 -36.20 11.31
CA ARG A 107 -2.68 -36.80 10.66
C ARG A 107 -2.99 -37.40 9.28
N HIS A 108 -3.95 -36.82 8.56
CA HIS A 108 -4.48 -37.38 7.31
C HIS A 108 -3.74 -36.80 6.09
N VAL A 109 -2.62 -37.42 5.70
CA VAL A 109 -1.71 -36.93 4.63
C VAL A 109 -2.44 -36.54 3.35
N GLN A 110 -3.33 -37.39 2.83
CA GLN A 110 -4.05 -37.12 1.58
C GLN A 110 -4.98 -35.91 1.68
N ARG A 111 -5.59 -35.68 2.85
CA ARG A 111 -6.52 -34.57 3.04
C ARG A 111 -5.75 -33.27 3.18
N SER A 112 -4.61 -33.29 3.86
CA SER A 112 -3.67 -32.16 3.90
C SER A 112 -3.13 -31.81 2.51
N LYS A 113 -2.77 -32.81 1.69
CA LYS A 113 -2.34 -32.62 0.30
C LYS A 113 -3.43 -32.01 -0.60
N LEU A 114 -4.70 -32.34 -0.37
CA LEU A 114 -5.82 -31.73 -1.10
C LEU A 114 -6.17 -30.33 -0.57
N SER A 115 -6.00 -30.08 0.73
CA SER A 115 -6.34 -28.80 1.36
C SER A 115 -5.30 -27.70 1.09
N LEU A 116 -4.03 -28.05 0.90
CA LEU A 116 -2.95 -27.07 0.70
C LEU A 116 -3.09 -26.27 -0.61
N PRO A 117 -3.38 -26.86 -1.79
CA PRO A 117 -3.59 -26.11 -3.02
C PRO A 117 -4.77 -25.14 -2.92
N VAL A 118 -5.84 -25.52 -2.22
CA VAL A 118 -7.01 -24.64 -2.00
C VAL A 118 -6.62 -23.44 -1.14
N LEU A 119 -5.81 -23.64 -0.10
CA LEU A 119 -5.26 -22.55 0.70
C LEU A 119 -4.35 -21.63 -0.12
N LYS A 120 -3.46 -22.19 -0.96
CA LYS A 120 -2.59 -21.41 -1.86
C LYS A 120 -3.42 -20.53 -2.81
N LEU A 121 -4.46 -21.08 -3.43
CA LEU A 121 -5.35 -20.34 -4.32
C LEU A 121 -6.08 -19.18 -3.62
N GLU A 122 -6.54 -19.38 -2.39
CA GLU A 122 -7.21 -18.32 -1.63
C GLU A 122 -6.22 -17.23 -1.19
N LEU A 123 -4.97 -17.58 -0.90
CA LEU A 123 -3.89 -16.62 -0.65
C LEU A 123 -3.56 -15.80 -1.90
N GLU A 124 -3.50 -16.42 -3.08
CA GLU A 124 -3.29 -15.73 -4.36
C GLU A 124 -4.47 -14.81 -4.70
N THR A 125 -5.70 -15.27 -4.46
CA THR A 125 -6.90 -14.46 -4.66
C THR A 125 -6.92 -13.25 -3.73
N LEU A 126 -6.55 -13.44 -2.45
CA LEU A 126 -6.39 -12.34 -1.50
C LEU A 126 -5.33 -11.34 -1.98
N LYS A 127 -4.14 -11.83 -2.38
CA LYS A 127 -3.06 -11.00 -2.93
C LYS A 127 -3.54 -10.15 -4.08
N ALA A 128 -4.13 -10.76 -5.10
CA ALA A 128 -4.63 -10.04 -6.27
C ALA A 128 -5.70 -8.98 -5.92
N ARG A 129 -6.57 -9.26 -4.95
CA ARG A 129 -7.61 -8.32 -4.51
C ARG A 129 -7.05 -7.15 -3.71
N LEU A 130 -6.08 -7.39 -2.84
CA LEU A 130 -5.38 -6.34 -2.11
C LEU A 130 -4.51 -5.52 -3.07
N ASP A 131 -3.78 -6.16 -3.98
CA ASP A 131 -2.97 -5.47 -4.99
C ASP A 131 -3.85 -4.60 -5.90
N SER A 132 -5.01 -5.08 -6.33
CA SER A 132 -6.00 -4.28 -7.06
C SER A 132 -6.54 -3.10 -6.24
N TYR A 133 -6.65 -3.26 -4.91
CA TYR A 133 -7.02 -2.19 -3.99
C TYR A 133 -5.94 -1.11 -3.87
N PHE A 134 -4.65 -1.50 -3.96
CA PHE A 134 -3.51 -0.59 -3.90
C PHE A 134 -3.03 -0.09 -5.29
N GLN A 135 -3.44 -0.75 -6.37
CA GLN A 135 -3.07 -0.43 -7.76
C GLN A 135 -3.53 0.98 -8.17
N GLY A 136 -2.70 1.64 -8.98
CA GLY A 136 -2.91 3.02 -9.45
C GLY A 136 -2.46 4.10 -8.47
N THR A 137 -1.73 3.72 -7.41
CA THR A 137 -1.03 4.69 -6.54
C THR A 137 0.28 5.16 -7.18
N LEU A 138 1.04 4.24 -7.77
CA LEU A 138 2.28 4.50 -8.49
C LEU A 138 2.26 3.89 -9.90
N ASP A 139 3.00 4.47 -10.84
CA ASP A 139 3.18 4.00 -12.23
C ASP A 139 4.65 3.68 -12.56
N SER A 140 4.92 3.30 -13.82
CA SER A 140 6.25 2.87 -14.28
C SER A 140 7.36 3.90 -14.12
N ASN A 141 7.04 5.19 -13.90
CA ASN A 141 8.07 6.19 -13.59
C ASN A 141 8.66 5.98 -12.19
N PHE A 142 7.91 5.39 -11.26
CA PHE A 142 8.44 5.00 -9.96
C PHE A 142 9.40 3.81 -10.10
N ASP A 143 9.04 2.81 -10.91
CA ASP A 143 9.91 1.65 -11.20
C ASP A 143 11.24 2.10 -11.82
N ASN A 144 11.19 3.02 -12.80
CA ASN A 144 12.39 3.62 -13.40
C ASN A 144 13.26 4.37 -12.35
N MET A 145 12.64 4.95 -11.33
CA MET A 145 13.35 5.64 -10.25
C MET A 145 14.04 4.64 -9.33
N GLU A 146 13.42 3.50 -9.03
CA GLU A 146 14.03 2.39 -8.31
C GLU A 146 15.22 1.80 -9.07
N GLU A 147 15.13 1.66 -10.40
CA GLU A 147 16.25 1.15 -11.23
C GLU A 147 17.48 2.06 -11.20
N LEU A 148 17.29 3.37 -10.99
CA LEU A 148 18.39 4.34 -10.85
C LEU A 148 19.06 4.26 -9.46
N GLN A 149 18.45 3.57 -8.50
CA GLN A 149 19.01 3.39 -7.16
C GLN A 149 20.11 2.31 -7.18
N GLY A 150 21.36 2.76 -7.27
CA GLY A 150 22.53 1.89 -7.24
C GLY A 150 23.21 1.80 -5.87
N PRO A 151 24.25 0.96 -5.74
CA PRO A 151 25.07 0.84 -4.52
C PRO A 151 25.70 2.16 -4.06
N ASP A 152 26.00 3.06 -5.00
CA ASP A 152 26.62 4.36 -4.73
C ASP A 152 25.61 5.42 -4.23
N ASN A 153 24.30 5.22 -4.45
CA ASN A 153 23.24 6.07 -3.92
C ASN A 153 22.03 5.23 -3.46
N PRO A 154 22.14 4.50 -2.34
CA PRO A 154 21.12 3.56 -1.89
C PRO A 154 19.86 4.23 -1.31
N ASN A 155 19.85 5.56 -1.17
CA ASN A 155 18.72 6.35 -0.65
C ASN A 155 18.04 7.20 -1.74
N PHE A 156 18.45 7.07 -3.01
CA PHE A 156 18.03 7.94 -4.09
C PHE A 156 16.50 8.13 -4.13
N VAL A 157 15.74 7.04 -4.10
CA VAL A 157 14.28 7.09 -4.20
C VAL A 157 13.67 7.77 -2.97
N GLU A 158 14.15 7.46 -1.76
CA GLU A 158 13.67 8.08 -0.51
C GLU A 158 13.97 9.59 -0.49
N GLU A 159 15.16 9.99 -0.94
CA GLU A 159 15.56 11.40 -1.03
C GLU A 159 14.70 12.17 -2.04
N VAL A 160 14.51 11.63 -3.24
CA VAL A 160 13.68 12.26 -4.29
C VAL A 160 12.23 12.41 -3.82
N ILE A 161 11.65 11.38 -3.21
CA ILE A 161 10.29 11.45 -2.68
C ILE A 161 10.17 12.43 -1.52
N SER A 162 11.17 12.47 -0.61
CA SER A 162 11.19 13.42 0.50
C SER A 162 11.22 14.87 0.01
N VAL A 163 12.11 15.17 -0.95
CA VAL A 163 12.18 16.49 -1.61
C VAL A 163 10.87 16.84 -2.30
N PHE A 164 10.24 15.88 -2.99
CA PHE A 164 8.94 16.06 -3.60
C PHE A 164 7.87 16.47 -2.58
N PHE A 165 7.75 15.75 -1.45
CA PHE A 165 6.76 16.09 -0.42
C PHE A 165 7.01 17.45 0.23
N THR A 166 8.26 17.77 0.57
CA THR A 166 8.62 19.07 1.13
C THR A 166 8.28 20.21 0.17
N ARG A 167 8.64 20.07 -1.10
CA ARG A 167 8.32 21.07 -2.13
C ARG A 167 6.82 21.19 -2.34
N SER A 168 6.11 20.06 -2.35
CA SER A 168 4.67 20.04 -2.59
C SER A 168 3.88 20.68 -1.46
N SER A 169 4.29 20.49 -0.20
CA SER A 169 3.68 21.18 0.94
C SER A 169 3.81 22.70 0.83
N ASN A 170 5.00 23.20 0.47
CA ASN A 170 5.22 24.63 0.23
C ASN A 170 4.35 25.17 -0.93
N ASN A 171 4.24 24.39 -2.00
CA ASN A 171 3.42 24.73 -3.15
C ASN A 171 1.93 24.80 -2.78
N ILE A 172 1.41 23.82 -2.02
CA ILE A 172 0.02 23.81 -1.55
C ILE A 172 -0.27 25.03 -0.68
N ASN A 173 0.58 25.32 0.31
CA ASN A 173 0.42 26.48 1.19
C ASN A 173 0.40 27.80 0.40
N ASN A 174 1.24 27.91 -0.63
CA ASN A 174 1.25 29.08 -1.51
C ASN A 174 -0.08 29.19 -2.29
N ILE A 175 -0.59 28.08 -2.84
CA ILE A 175 -1.88 28.08 -3.56
C ILE A 175 -3.02 28.50 -2.62
N GLU A 176 -3.07 27.98 -1.39
CA GLU A 176 -4.06 28.37 -0.38
C GLU A 176 -4.04 29.88 -0.13
N GLN A 177 -2.86 30.45 0.13
CA GLN A 177 -2.69 31.89 0.33
C GLN A 177 -3.13 32.71 -0.88
N GLN A 178 -2.82 32.27 -2.10
CA GLN A 178 -3.25 32.97 -3.32
C GLN A 178 -4.77 32.93 -3.51
N LEU A 179 -5.45 31.86 -3.09
CA LEU A 179 -6.91 31.72 -3.16
C LEU A 179 -7.66 32.51 -2.08
N GLU A 180 -6.95 33.02 -1.06
CA GLU A 180 -7.48 33.93 -0.05
C GLU A 180 -7.33 35.41 -0.44
N ASN A 181 -6.44 35.72 -1.40
CA ASN A 181 -6.23 37.09 -1.87
C ASN A 181 -7.43 37.65 -2.64
N SER A 182 -7.60 38.98 -2.58
CA SER A 182 -8.56 39.71 -3.39
C SER A 182 -7.86 40.90 -4.07
N PRO A 183 -7.66 40.88 -5.40
CA PRO A 183 -8.05 39.82 -6.35
C PRO A 183 -7.14 38.58 -6.27
N VAL A 184 -7.69 37.42 -6.63
CA VAL A 184 -6.94 36.15 -6.75
C VAL A 184 -5.96 36.22 -7.92
N ASN A 185 -4.71 35.83 -7.71
CA ASN A 185 -3.70 35.77 -8.76
C ASN A 185 -3.62 34.37 -9.38
N PHE A 186 -4.52 34.08 -10.33
CA PHE A 186 -4.58 32.78 -11.00
C PHE A 186 -3.29 32.42 -11.74
N ALA A 187 -2.60 33.38 -12.36
CA ALA A 187 -1.35 33.11 -13.06
C ALA A 187 -0.22 32.62 -12.12
N ALA A 188 -0.21 33.09 -10.87
CA ALA A 188 0.71 32.58 -9.86
C ALA A 188 0.35 31.14 -9.45
N ILE A 189 -0.94 30.87 -9.26
CA ILE A 189 -1.44 29.53 -8.91
C ILE A 189 -1.12 28.53 -10.03
N GLU A 190 -1.43 28.85 -11.29
CA GLU A 190 -1.17 27.99 -12.45
C GLU A 190 0.29 27.53 -12.51
N ARG A 191 1.24 28.44 -12.32
CA ARG A 191 2.68 28.12 -12.32
C ARG A 191 3.03 27.10 -11.24
N VAL A 192 2.47 27.25 -10.03
CA VAL A 192 2.72 26.35 -8.91
C VAL A 192 2.08 24.98 -9.17
N VAL A 193 0.87 24.96 -9.70
CA VAL A 193 0.13 23.73 -10.03
C VAL A 193 0.82 22.95 -11.16
N HIS A 194 1.38 23.64 -12.15
CA HIS A 194 2.22 22.99 -13.18
C HIS A 194 3.43 22.27 -12.58
N GLN A 195 4.08 22.85 -11.57
CA GLN A 195 5.21 22.21 -10.88
C GLN A 195 4.77 20.98 -10.09
N LEU A 196 3.63 21.06 -9.38
CA LEU A 196 3.04 19.93 -8.67
C LEU A 196 2.69 18.78 -9.61
N ARG A 197 2.03 19.09 -10.74
CA ARG A 197 1.68 18.11 -11.77
C ARG A 197 2.92 17.43 -12.36
N GLY A 198 3.94 18.22 -12.71
CA GLY A 198 5.21 17.72 -13.23
C GLY A 198 5.95 16.85 -12.22
N GLY A 199 6.01 17.28 -10.95
CA GLY A 199 6.60 16.51 -9.86
C GLY A 199 5.88 15.19 -9.63
N GLY A 200 4.54 15.21 -9.57
CA GLY A 200 3.71 14.01 -9.42
C GLY A 200 3.93 13.02 -10.56
N ALA A 201 4.00 13.50 -11.81
CA ALA A 201 4.33 12.64 -12.95
C ALA A 201 5.76 12.07 -12.86
N GLY A 202 6.72 12.89 -12.44
CA GLY A 202 8.14 12.52 -12.34
C GLY A 202 8.44 11.47 -11.27
N ILE A 203 7.67 11.44 -10.18
CA ILE A 203 7.75 10.40 -9.15
C ILE A 203 6.84 9.19 -9.41
N GLY A 204 6.19 9.16 -10.56
CA GLY A 204 5.23 8.12 -10.91
C GLY A 204 3.99 8.10 -10.04
N ALA A 205 3.49 9.25 -9.57
CA ALA A 205 2.24 9.39 -8.82
C ALA A 205 1.11 9.92 -9.73
N PRO A 206 0.47 9.06 -10.55
CA PRO A 206 -0.50 9.49 -11.57
C PRO A 206 -1.73 10.20 -10.97
N LYS A 207 -2.19 9.80 -9.79
CA LYS A 207 -3.34 10.44 -9.13
C LYS A 207 -3.03 11.86 -8.69
N VAL A 208 -1.86 12.11 -8.13
CA VAL A 208 -1.41 13.48 -7.77
C VAL A 208 -1.31 14.35 -9.03
N ARG A 209 -0.74 13.81 -10.12
CA ARG A 209 -0.69 14.47 -11.43
C ARG A 209 -2.09 14.85 -11.92
N ASP A 210 -3.03 13.93 -11.84
CA ASP A 210 -4.39 14.10 -12.37
C ASP A 210 -5.20 15.09 -11.52
N LYS A 211 -5.08 15.04 -10.18
CA LYS A 211 -5.69 16.03 -9.28
C LYS A 211 -5.09 17.43 -9.47
N ALA A 212 -3.78 17.53 -9.68
CA ALA A 212 -3.16 18.81 -10.04
C ALA A 212 -3.63 19.32 -11.41
N ALA A 213 -3.90 18.43 -12.38
CA ALA A 213 -4.47 18.83 -13.66
C ALA A 213 -5.91 19.36 -13.53
N ALA A 214 -6.74 18.77 -12.67
CA ALA A 214 -8.07 19.27 -12.37
C ALA A 214 -8.03 20.68 -11.75
N LEU A 215 -7.13 20.89 -10.78
CA LEU A 215 -6.89 22.22 -10.20
C LEU A 215 -6.47 23.24 -11.25
N LEU A 216 -5.58 22.86 -12.18
CA LEU A 216 -5.14 23.73 -13.27
C LEU A 216 -6.30 24.17 -14.17
N ASN A 217 -7.19 23.24 -14.53
CA ASN A 217 -8.37 23.56 -15.34
C ASN A 217 -9.29 24.58 -14.65
N ASN A 218 -9.49 24.44 -13.34
CA ASN A 218 -10.26 25.41 -12.55
C ASN A 218 -9.55 26.77 -12.46
N CYS A 219 -8.22 26.80 -12.41
CA CYS A 219 -7.44 28.04 -12.43
C CYS A 219 -7.61 28.78 -13.76
N MET A 220 -7.50 28.06 -14.88
CA MET A 220 -7.67 28.62 -16.22
C MET A 220 -9.08 29.17 -16.47
N ALA A 221 -10.09 28.60 -15.78
CA ALA A 221 -11.46 29.08 -15.79
C ALA A 221 -11.72 30.24 -14.81
N CYS A 222 -10.70 30.72 -14.09
CA CYS A 222 -10.81 31.70 -13.01
C CYS A 222 -11.86 31.32 -11.94
N ASN A 223 -12.07 30.02 -11.71
CA ASN A 223 -13.09 29.49 -10.80
C ASN A 223 -12.52 29.29 -9.39
N VAL A 224 -12.70 30.27 -8.51
CA VAL A 224 -12.18 30.24 -7.13
C VAL A 224 -12.70 29.03 -6.33
N GLU A 225 -14.01 28.76 -6.41
CA GLU A 225 -14.65 27.67 -5.66
C GLU A 225 -14.17 26.30 -6.17
N GLY A 226 -14.09 26.15 -7.50
CA GLY A 226 -13.52 24.97 -8.14
C GLY A 226 -12.06 24.76 -7.78
N CYS A 227 -11.25 25.83 -7.72
CA CYS A 227 -9.85 25.74 -7.29
C CYS A 227 -9.74 25.27 -5.84
N LYS A 228 -10.56 25.82 -4.92
CA LYS A 228 -10.56 25.40 -3.51
C LYS A 228 -10.95 23.92 -3.38
N ALA A 229 -11.99 23.48 -4.08
CA ALA A 229 -12.41 22.08 -4.06
C ALA A 229 -11.32 21.13 -4.61
N SER A 230 -10.75 21.45 -5.78
CA SER A 230 -9.67 20.64 -6.36
C SER A 230 -8.38 20.64 -5.52
N LEU A 231 -8.09 21.73 -4.79
CA LEU A 231 -6.95 21.80 -3.89
C LEU A 231 -7.12 20.87 -2.68
N GLU A 232 -8.32 20.78 -2.11
CA GLU A 232 -8.62 19.83 -1.01
C GLU A 232 -8.49 18.38 -1.49
N GLU A 233 -8.94 18.07 -2.70
CA GLU A 233 -8.73 16.74 -3.29
C GLU A 233 -7.25 16.43 -3.51
N LEU A 234 -6.47 17.41 -3.98
CA LEU A 234 -5.03 17.26 -4.16
C LEU A 234 -4.32 17.03 -2.82
N LYS A 235 -4.68 17.76 -1.76
CA LYS A 235 -4.15 17.59 -0.40
C LYS A 235 -4.43 16.18 0.13
N LEU A 236 -5.66 15.70 -0.04
CA LEU A 236 -6.03 14.34 0.37
C LEU A 236 -5.21 13.26 -0.36
N GLU A 237 -5.02 13.42 -1.66
CA GLU A 237 -4.23 12.47 -2.45
C GLU A 237 -2.74 12.51 -2.05
N MET A 238 -2.21 13.70 -1.75
CA MET A 238 -0.83 13.86 -1.25
C MET A 238 -0.61 13.15 0.09
N GLU A 239 -1.53 13.28 1.04
CA GLU A 239 -1.46 12.55 2.31
C GLU A 239 -1.64 11.03 2.11
N THR A 240 -2.53 10.62 1.20
CA THR A 240 -2.73 9.19 0.86
C THR A 240 -1.46 8.59 0.27
N LEU A 241 -0.81 9.28 -0.67
CA LEU A 241 0.45 8.85 -1.26
C LEU A 241 1.56 8.78 -0.22
N LYS A 242 1.66 9.78 0.66
CA LYS A 242 2.65 9.82 1.74
C LYS A 242 2.48 8.65 2.71
N GLY A 243 1.24 8.38 3.14
CA GLY A 243 0.90 7.24 3.99
C GLY A 243 1.25 5.89 3.36
N LYS A 244 1.17 5.79 2.03
CA LYS A 244 1.55 4.57 1.30
C LYS A 244 3.05 4.41 1.07
N LEU A 245 3.81 5.50 0.92
CA LEU A 245 5.26 5.45 0.64
C LEU A 245 6.13 5.38 1.89
N GLN A 246 5.69 5.96 3.01
CA GLN A 246 6.41 5.91 4.28
C GLN A 246 6.67 4.46 4.79
N PRO A 247 5.73 3.49 4.69
CA PRO A 247 5.95 2.08 5.00
C PRO A 247 7.06 1.47 4.15
N TYR A 248 6.97 1.75 2.85
CA TYR A 248 7.86 1.19 1.85
C TYR A 248 9.31 1.61 2.15
N PHE A 249 9.56 2.89 2.42
CA PHE A 249 10.91 3.35 2.76
C PHE A 249 11.42 2.87 4.12
N GLN A 250 10.52 2.61 5.07
CA GLN A 250 10.92 1.99 6.32
C GLN A 250 11.41 0.55 6.11
N LEU A 251 10.70 -0.24 5.31
CA LEU A 251 11.10 -1.60 4.95
C LEU A 251 12.40 -1.64 4.14
N VAL A 252 12.58 -0.72 3.19
CA VAL A 252 13.83 -0.59 2.40
C VAL A 252 15.04 -0.29 3.30
N ARG A 253 14.87 0.51 4.34
CA ARG A 253 15.93 0.80 5.33
C ARG A 253 16.24 -0.42 6.21
N GLU A 254 15.22 -1.16 6.62
CA GLU A 254 15.36 -2.35 7.48
C GLU A 254 15.94 -3.57 6.74
N ALA A 255 15.67 -3.70 5.44
CA ALA A 255 16.22 -4.77 4.59
C ALA A 255 17.69 -4.55 4.18
N ARG A 256 18.28 -3.41 4.53
CA ARG A 256 19.69 -3.09 4.23
C ARG A 256 20.62 -3.86 5.19
N PRO A 257 21.61 -4.63 4.71
CA PRO A 257 22.62 -5.20 5.60
C PRO A 257 23.36 -4.06 6.32
N ALA A 258 23.65 -4.24 7.62
CA ALA A 258 24.42 -3.31 8.44
C ALA A 258 25.90 -3.24 8.01
N ASN A 259 26.18 -2.89 6.75
CA ASN A 259 27.53 -2.65 6.25
C ASN A 259 27.70 -1.15 6.03
N GLY A 260 27.92 -0.44 7.14
CA GLY A 260 28.23 0.98 7.15
C GLY A 260 29.18 1.38 8.28
N ALA A 261 29.84 0.42 8.93
CA ALA A 261 30.96 0.73 9.82
C ALA A 261 32.19 1.06 8.96
N VAL A 262 32.31 2.31 8.54
CA VAL A 262 33.60 2.88 8.15
C VAL A 262 34.45 2.91 9.43
N PRO A 263 35.65 2.29 9.47
CA PRO A 263 36.54 2.43 10.61
C PRO A 263 36.99 3.90 10.71
N PRO A 264 37.05 4.50 11.90
CA PRO A 264 37.63 5.82 12.04
C PRO A 264 39.10 5.79 11.61
N GLN A 265 39.47 6.70 10.71
CA GLN A 265 40.88 7.07 10.46
C GLN A 265 41.40 7.90 11.63
#